data_AF-A0A822XY39-F1
#
_entry.id   AF-A0A822XY39-F1
#
_cell.length_a   1.000
_cell.length_b   1.000
_cell.length_c   1.000
_cell.angle_alpha   90.00
_cell.angle_beta   90.00
_cell.angle_gamma   90.00
#
_symmetry.space_group_name_H-M   'P 1'
#
loop_
_entity.id
_entity.type
_entity.pdbx_description
1 polymer ?
#
loop_
_entity_poly.entity_id
_entity_poly.type
_entity_poly.pdbx_seq_one_letter_code
_entity_poly.pdbx_strand_id
1 'polypeptide(L)'
;MDWGNVTAEDLIDALREVEWSSPPRPLTEFFSKFTVPRSYAKWNSRLKCNLYYYRTNYFIMIIFIIGMGFLRRPLAIIAALLTALSIAFLNDSFAVTFNEKVTRTVRQFSPHLAAKMRPPVTPVIRGRPSPKRTIHICGWPRWMFVLVFSAVASYGSLLVVCLQFYGHLSLAFLPLSFMQALEHLI
;
A
#
# COMPACT_ATOMS: atom_id res chain seq x y z
N MET A 1 22.89 14.33 31.01
CA MET A 1 23.86 13.92 29.98
C MET A 1 24.03 15.08 29.01
N ASP A 2 25.26 15.55 28.83
CA ASP A 2 25.58 16.63 27.88
C ASP A 2 25.71 16.07 26.46
N TRP A 3 24.56 15.90 25.79
CA TRP A 3 24.48 15.43 24.39
C TRP A 3 25.09 16.39 23.35
N GLY A 4 25.64 17.53 23.80
CA GLY A 4 26.34 18.48 22.95
C GLY A 4 27.67 17.94 22.39
N ASN A 5 28.38 17.13 23.17
CA ASN A 5 29.69 16.57 22.80
C ASN A 5 29.62 15.17 22.18
N VAL A 6 28.45 14.53 22.22
CA VAL A 6 28.23 13.20 21.64
C VAL A 6 28.29 13.30 20.12
N THR A 7 29.19 12.55 19.48
CA THR A 7 29.30 12.52 18.02
C THR A 7 28.15 11.72 17.39
N ALA A 8 28.05 11.71 16.05
CA ALA A 8 27.01 10.92 15.40
C ALA A 8 27.32 9.42 15.49
N GLU A 9 28.60 9.08 15.45
CA GLU A 9 29.16 7.75 15.55
C GLU A 9 28.85 7.13 16.92
N ASP A 10 29.13 7.87 18.01
CA ASP A 10 28.81 7.44 19.37
C ASP A 10 27.30 7.17 19.55
N LEU A 11 26.46 8.00 18.93
CA LEU A 11 25.00 7.82 18.97
C LEU A 11 24.57 6.57 18.20
N ILE A 12 25.16 6.30 17.04
CA ILE A 12 24.85 5.12 16.23
C ILE A 12 25.24 3.84 16.97
N ASP A 13 26.43 3.82 17.56
CA ASP A 13 26.89 2.66 18.35
C ASP A 13 26.02 2.46 19.59
N ALA A 14 25.67 3.54 20.30
CA ALA A 14 24.73 3.46 21.41
C ALA A 14 23.32 2.97 20.99
N LEU A 15 22.85 3.32 19.78
CA LEU A 15 21.57 2.81 19.25
C LEU A 15 21.63 1.34 18.82
N ARG A 16 22.81 0.84 18.43
CA ARG A 16 23.02 -0.57 18.07
C ARG A 16 23.01 -1.50 19.28
N GLU A 17 23.62 -1.07 20.38
CA GLU A 17 23.72 -1.86 21.61
C GLU A 17 22.40 -1.95 22.38
N VAL A 18 21.50 -1.03 22.09
CA VAL A 18 20.29 -0.80 22.85
C VAL A 18 19.19 -1.82 22.50
N GLU A 19 18.60 -2.44 23.52
CA GLU A 19 17.59 -3.49 23.36
C GLU A 19 16.22 -2.95 22.90
N TRP A 20 15.68 -3.44 21.78
CA TRP A 20 14.45 -2.93 21.17
C TRP A 20 13.16 -3.49 21.77
N SER A 21 13.25 -4.46 22.66
CA SER A 21 12.12 -5.16 23.30
C SER A 21 11.39 -4.30 24.35
N SER A 22 11.98 -3.18 24.78
CA SER A 22 11.39 -2.33 25.81
C SER A 22 10.07 -1.69 25.34
N PRO A 23 9.03 -1.68 26.19
CA PRO A 23 7.73 -1.11 25.83
C PRO A 23 7.83 0.40 25.52
N PRO A 24 6.99 0.93 24.62
CA PRO A 24 6.98 2.35 24.30
C PRO A 24 6.65 3.20 25.52
N ARG A 25 7.26 4.39 25.59
CA ARG A 25 7.05 5.33 26.68
C ARG A 25 5.66 5.97 26.59
N PRO A 26 5.03 6.35 27.71
CA PRO A 26 3.68 6.93 27.70
C PRO A 26 3.59 8.18 26.81
N LEU A 27 2.55 8.25 25.99
CA LEU A 27 2.36 9.33 25.01
C LEU A 27 2.18 10.70 25.67
N THR A 28 1.61 10.75 26.88
CA THR A 28 1.47 11.98 27.66
C THR A 28 2.83 12.59 27.97
N GLU A 29 3.83 11.78 28.31
CA GLU A 29 5.19 12.25 28.53
C GLU A 29 5.84 12.74 27.22
N PHE A 30 5.65 11.99 26.14
CA PHE A 30 6.21 12.30 24.82
C PHE A 30 5.74 13.66 24.27
N PHE A 31 4.45 13.99 24.40
CA PHE A 31 3.90 15.25 23.89
C PHE A 31 3.95 16.42 24.89
N SER A 32 4.11 16.16 26.19
CA SER A 32 4.11 17.22 27.22
C SER A 32 5.33 18.16 27.18
N LYS A 33 6.48 17.70 26.68
CA LYS A 33 7.75 18.44 26.76
C LYS A 33 8.17 19.13 25.45
N PHE A 34 7.22 19.38 24.55
CA PHE A 34 7.51 20.06 23.29
C PHE A 34 7.88 21.52 23.55
N THR A 35 9.17 21.85 23.42
CA THR A 35 9.69 23.20 23.66
C THR A 35 10.59 23.61 22.50
N VAL A 36 10.27 24.74 21.87
CA VAL A 36 11.04 25.27 20.73
C VAL A 36 12.39 25.79 21.23
N PRO A 37 13.52 25.21 20.79
CA PRO A 37 14.83 25.63 21.29
C PRO A 37 15.28 26.94 20.64
N ARG A 38 15.93 27.79 21.45
CA ARG A 38 16.41 29.12 21.04
C ARG A 38 17.75 29.13 20.28
N SER A 39 18.45 27.98 20.18
CA SER A 39 19.73 27.89 19.45
C SER A 39 19.92 26.51 18.80
N TYR A 40 20.65 26.48 17.68
CA TYR A 40 20.92 25.27 16.91
C TYR A 40 21.65 24.20 17.72
N ALA A 41 22.65 24.58 18.52
CA ALA A 41 23.38 23.65 19.38
C ALA A 41 22.46 22.97 20.43
N LYS A 42 21.51 23.72 21.01
CA LYS A 42 20.52 23.16 21.94
C LYS A 42 19.51 22.28 21.22
N TRP A 43 19.13 22.61 19.99
CA TRP A 43 18.26 21.77 19.17
C TRP A 43 18.91 20.42 18.87
N ASN A 44 20.16 20.42 18.40
CA ASN A 44 20.89 19.20 18.07
C ASN A 44 21.04 18.26 19.28
N SER A 45 21.44 18.81 20.42
CA SER A 45 21.55 18.06 21.68
C SER A 45 20.21 17.43 22.12
N ARG A 46 19.12 18.19 21.99
CA ARG A 46 17.77 17.67 22.31
C ARG A 46 17.30 16.61 21.33
N LEU A 47 17.62 16.74 20.04
CA LEU A 47 17.26 15.74 19.04
C LEU A 47 17.96 14.40 19.34
N LYS A 48 19.27 14.42 19.60
CA LYS A 48 20.04 13.22 19.96
C LYS A 48 19.47 12.54 21.21
N CYS A 49 19.20 13.33 22.26
CA CYS A 49 18.61 12.85 23.51
C CYS A 49 17.22 12.23 23.28
N ASN A 50 16.33 12.92 22.56
CA ASN A 50 14.98 12.44 22.30
C ASN A 50 14.98 11.19 21.43
N LEU A 51 15.86 11.12 20.41
CA LEU A 51 15.97 9.95 19.53
C LEU A 51 16.39 8.71 20.34
N TYR A 52 17.38 8.84 21.20
CA TYR A 52 17.84 7.75 22.07
C TYR A 52 16.75 7.32 23.06
N TYR A 53 16.08 8.29 23.69
CA TYR A 53 15.10 8.05 24.76
C TYR A 53 13.72 7.56 24.27
N TYR A 54 13.24 8.09 23.14
CA TYR A 54 11.90 7.81 22.58
C TYR A 54 11.93 7.01 21.28
N ARG A 55 13.02 6.30 20.98
CA ARG A 55 13.22 5.49 19.75
C ARG A 55 12.00 4.67 19.32
N THR A 56 11.40 3.90 20.24
CA THR A 56 10.24 3.03 19.94
C THR A 56 9.00 3.86 19.61
N ASN A 57 8.80 4.99 20.29
CA ASN A 57 7.69 5.90 19.99
C ASN A 57 7.84 6.52 18.60
N TYR A 58 9.05 6.94 18.22
CA TYR A 58 9.34 7.43 16.87
C TYR A 58 9.16 6.34 15.82
N PHE A 59 9.59 5.12 16.09
CA PHE A 59 9.40 3.99 15.18
C PHE A 59 7.92 3.69 14.93
N ILE A 60 7.11 3.63 16.00
CA ILE A 60 5.65 3.45 15.90
C ILE A 60 5.02 4.63 15.13
N MET A 61 5.44 5.86 15.40
CA MET A 61 4.97 7.05 14.68
C MET A 61 5.31 6.98 13.19
N ILE A 62 6.51 6.53 12.82
CA ILE A 62 6.92 6.35 11.42
C ILE A 62 6.04 5.29 10.74
N ILE A 63 5.86 4.12 11.36
CA ILE A 63 4.98 3.07 10.83
C ILE A 63 3.55 3.58 10.70
N PHE A 64 3.05 4.32 11.70
CA PHE A 64 1.72 4.90 11.68
C PHE A 64 1.56 5.92 10.55
N ILE A 65 2.52 6.83 10.37
CA ILE A 65 2.50 7.81 9.28
C ILE A 65 2.57 7.12 7.92
N ILE A 66 3.42 6.10 7.75
CA ILE A 66 3.50 5.30 6.52
C ILE A 66 2.18 4.57 6.27
N GLY A 67 1.61 3.92 7.29
CA GLY A 67 0.33 3.22 7.22
C GLY A 67 -0.82 4.16 6.88
N MET A 68 -0.89 5.33 7.52
CA MET A 68 -1.86 6.38 7.19
C MET A 68 -1.63 6.95 5.79
N GLY A 69 -0.38 7.08 5.35
CA GLY A 69 -0.02 7.48 3.99
C GLY A 69 -0.53 6.49 2.94
N PHE A 70 -0.44 5.20 3.24
CA PHE A 70 -1.02 4.13 2.43
C PHE A 70 -2.56 4.20 2.43
N LEU A 71 -3.18 4.33 3.62
CA LEU A 71 -4.64 4.42 3.79
C LEU A 71 -5.27 5.66 3.16
N ARG A 72 -4.54 6.79 3.09
CA ARG A 72 -5.00 8.02 2.42
C ARG A 72 -5.20 7.84 0.91
N ARG A 73 -4.68 6.76 0.32
CA ARG A 73 -4.80 6.47 -1.11
C ARG A 73 -5.52 5.14 -1.34
N PRO A 74 -6.81 5.01 -0.94
CA PRO A 74 -7.54 3.75 -1.02
C PRO A 74 -7.63 3.21 -2.46
N LEU A 75 -7.70 4.10 -3.45
CA LEU A 75 -7.70 3.74 -4.87
C LEU A 75 -6.40 3.04 -5.30
N ALA A 76 -5.25 3.44 -4.74
CA ALA A 76 -3.97 2.80 -5.04
C ALA A 76 -3.91 1.38 -4.45
N ILE A 77 -4.49 1.17 -3.27
CA ILE A 77 -4.59 -0.15 -2.63
C ILE A 77 -5.44 -1.08 -3.50
N ILE A 78 -6.60 -0.61 -3.97
CA ILE A 78 -7.49 -1.39 -4.82
C ILE A 78 -6.79 -1.76 -6.14
N ALA A 79 -6.11 -0.82 -6.79
CA ALA A 79 -5.35 -1.08 -8.02
C ALA A 79 -4.23 -2.11 -7.80
N ALA A 80 -3.50 -2.02 -6.69
CA ALA A 80 -2.46 -2.99 -6.33
C ALA A 80 -3.05 -4.39 -6.08
N LEU A 81 -4.19 -4.49 -5.39
CA LEU A 81 -4.88 -5.76 -5.15
C LEU A 81 -5.38 -6.39 -6.46
N LEU A 82 -5.96 -5.60 -7.35
CA LEU A 82 -6.41 -6.07 -8.68
C LEU A 82 -5.22 -6.55 -9.52
N THR A 83 -4.07 -5.87 -9.43
CA THR A 83 -2.83 -6.31 -10.07
C THR A 83 -2.35 -7.65 -9.52
N ALA A 84 -2.32 -7.79 -8.18
CA ALA A 84 -1.95 -9.04 -7.52
C ALA A 84 -2.89 -10.19 -7.90
N LEU A 85 -4.20 -9.93 -7.97
CA LEU A 85 -5.20 -10.90 -8.42
C LEU A 85 -4.99 -11.29 -9.90
N SER A 86 -4.69 -10.33 -10.77
CA SER A 86 -4.35 -10.60 -12.17
C SER A 86 -3.13 -11.53 -12.29
N ILE A 87 -2.09 -11.29 -11.49
CA ILE A 87 -0.91 -12.14 -11.43
C ILE A 87 -1.26 -13.53 -10.87
N ALA A 88 -2.08 -13.61 -9.82
CA ALA A 88 -2.53 -14.89 -9.27
C ALA A 88 -3.30 -15.73 -10.29
N PHE A 89 -4.10 -15.12 -11.18
CA PHE A 89 -4.79 -15.82 -12.26
C PHE A 89 -3.86 -16.38 -13.36
N LEU A 90 -2.59 -15.95 -13.43
CA LEU A 90 -1.59 -16.59 -14.27
C LEU A 90 -1.14 -17.96 -13.71
N ASN A 91 -1.36 -18.20 -12.41
CA ASN A 91 -1.05 -19.48 -11.77
C ASN A 91 -2.19 -20.48 -11.98
N ASP A 92 -1.84 -21.63 -12.56
CA ASP A 92 -2.80 -22.70 -12.90
C ASP A 92 -3.53 -23.25 -11.66
N SER A 93 -2.80 -23.49 -10.55
CA SER A 93 -3.37 -24.02 -9.31
C SER A 93 -4.36 -23.04 -8.68
N PHE A 94 -4.05 -21.74 -8.71
CA PHE A 94 -4.96 -20.70 -8.22
C PHE A 94 -6.21 -20.61 -9.09
N ALA A 95 -6.06 -20.58 -10.42
CA ALA A 95 -7.19 -20.46 -11.35
C ALA A 95 -8.18 -21.63 -11.23
N VAL A 96 -7.68 -22.87 -11.08
CA VAL A 96 -8.51 -24.07 -10.93
C VAL A 96 -9.27 -24.04 -9.60
N THR A 97 -8.57 -23.80 -8.49
CA THR A 97 -9.19 -23.76 -7.15
C THR A 97 -10.21 -22.64 -7.02
N PHE A 98 -9.93 -21.47 -7.61
CA PHE A 98 -10.88 -20.36 -7.68
C PHE A 98 -12.14 -20.76 -8.45
N ASN A 99 -12.00 -21.32 -9.65
CA ASN A 99 -13.13 -21.75 -10.46
C ASN A 99 -14.00 -22.81 -9.77
N GLU A 100 -13.39 -23.78 -9.09
CA GLU A 100 -14.11 -24.78 -8.32
C GLU A 100 -14.91 -24.16 -7.17
N LYS A 101 -14.30 -23.26 -6.40
CA LYS A 101 -14.97 -22.56 -5.31
C LYS A 101 -16.14 -21.73 -5.81
N VAL A 102 -15.92 -20.89 -6.83
CA VAL A 102 -16.98 -20.05 -7.42
C VAL A 102 -18.12 -20.91 -7.96
N THR A 103 -17.80 -21.99 -8.69
CA THR A 103 -18.83 -22.89 -9.22
C THR A 103 -19.62 -23.58 -8.12
N ARG A 104 -18.97 -24.00 -7.02
CA ARG A 104 -19.66 -24.60 -5.86
C ARG A 104 -20.58 -23.59 -5.18
N THR A 105 -20.12 -22.36 -4.95
CA THR A 105 -20.93 -21.29 -4.36
C THR A 105 -22.12 -20.97 -5.25
N VAL A 106 -21.92 -20.80 -6.56
CA VAL A 106 -23.03 -20.50 -7.48
C VAL A 106 -24.01 -21.66 -7.57
N ARG A 107 -23.57 -22.93 -7.48
CA ARG A 107 -24.50 -24.08 -7.40
C ARG A 107 -25.40 -24.00 -6.17
N GLN A 108 -24.90 -23.48 -5.05
CA GLN A 108 -25.70 -23.30 -3.82
C GLN A 108 -26.75 -22.19 -3.97
N PHE A 109 -26.42 -21.10 -4.68
CA PHE A 109 -27.36 -19.98 -4.86
C PHE A 109 -28.32 -20.17 -6.05
N SER A 110 -27.83 -20.68 -7.18
CA SER A 110 -28.62 -20.87 -8.40
C SER A 110 -28.07 -22.03 -9.24
N PRO A 111 -28.70 -23.22 -9.18
CA PRO A 111 -28.25 -24.37 -9.96
C PRO A 111 -28.37 -24.15 -11.48
N HIS A 112 -29.33 -23.33 -11.93
CA HIS A 112 -29.51 -22.99 -13.34
C HIS A 112 -28.37 -22.10 -13.87
N LEU A 113 -27.86 -21.16 -13.07
CA LEU A 113 -26.71 -20.34 -13.46
C LEU A 113 -25.42 -21.16 -13.50
N ALA A 114 -25.26 -22.11 -12.58
CA ALA A 114 -24.14 -23.04 -12.59
C ALA A 114 -24.12 -23.97 -13.81
N ALA A 115 -25.28 -24.32 -14.36
CA ALA A 115 -25.38 -25.08 -15.60
C ALA A 115 -24.87 -24.27 -16.81
N LYS A 116 -25.17 -22.96 -16.86
CA LYS A 116 -24.70 -22.06 -17.92
C LYS A 116 -23.19 -21.77 -17.87
N MET A 117 -22.56 -21.85 -16.70
CA MET A 117 -21.12 -21.63 -16.52
C MET A 117 -20.26 -22.87 -16.79
N ARG A 118 -20.84 -24.00 -17.21
CA ARG A 118 -20.05 -25.17 -17.56
C ARG A 118 -19.18 -24.86 -18.79
N PRO A 119 -17.88 -25.19 -18.76
CA PRO A 119 -17.04 -25.05 -19.95
C PRO A 119 -17.58 -25.92 -21.09
N PRO A 120 -17.42 -25.49 -22.36
CA PRO A 120 -17.86 -26.28 -23.51
C PRO A 120 -17.23 -27.66 -23.44
N VAL A 121 -18.08 -28.69 -23.43
CA VAL A 121 -17.63 -30.08 -23.36
C VAL A 121 -16.97 -30.41 -24.70
N THR A 122 -15.64 -30.44 -24.74
CA THR A 122 -14.94 -31.03 -25.86
C THR A 122 -15.09 -32.56 -25.74
N PRO A 123 -15.67 -33.24 -26.74
CA PRO A 123 -15.81 -34.69 -26.68
C PRO A 123 -14.42 -35.31 -26.57
N VAL A 124 -14.20 -36.10 -25.52
CA VAL A 124 -12.96 -36.82 -25.30
C VAL A 124 -12.88 -37.93 -26.36
N ILE A 125 -12.15 -37.67 -27.45
CA ILE A 125 -11.79 -38.70 -28.41
C ILE A 125 -10.75 -39.60 -27.73
N ARG A 126 -11.16 -40.82 -27.37
CA ARG A 126 -10.33 -41.84 -26.74
C ARG A 126 -9.10 -42.09 -27.62
N GLY A 127 -7.90 -41.85 -27.08
CA GLY A 127 -6.62 -42.14 -27.76
C GLY A 127 -5.84 -40.93 -28.30
N ARG A 128 -6.38 -39.71 -28.27
CA ARG A 128 -5.62 -38.50 -28.66
C ARG A 128 -5.00 -37.84 -27.42
N PRO A 129 -3.70 -37.51 -27.39
CA PRO A 129 -3.13 -36.68 -26.33
C PRO A 129 -3.91 -35.37 -26.29
N SER A 130 -4.52 -35.06 -25.15
CA SER A 130 -5.34 -33.86 -25.01
C SER A 130 -4.45 -32.64 -25.28
N PRO A 131 -4.81 -31.73 -26.20
CA PRO A 131 -4.10 -30.46 -26.31
C PRO A 131 -4.12 -29.79 -24.93
N LYS A 132 -2.99 -29.13 -24.57
CA LYS A 132 -2.78 -28.38 -23.32
C LYS A 132 -4.11 -27.85 -22.78
N ARG A 133 -4.59 -28.42 -21.67
CA ARG A 133 -5.95 -28.19 -21.14
C ARG A 133 -6.15 -26.69 -20.93
N THR A 134 -6.90 -26.04 -21.80
CA THR A 134 -7.23 -24.61 -21.64
C THR A 134 -8.09 -24.46 -20.39
N ILE A 135 -7.54 -23.77 -19.39
CA ILE A 135 -8.24 -23.53 -18.12
C ILE A 135 -9.30 -22.46 -18.35
N HIS A 136 -10.55 -22.82 -18.08
CA HIS A 136 -11.70 -21.93 -18.16
C HIS A 136 -12.15 -21.57 -16.75
N ILE A 137 -12.41 -20.29 -16.52
CA ILE A 137 -12.99 -19.76 -15.28
C ILE A 137 -14.41 -19.33 -15.60
N CYS A 138 -15.41 -19.94 -14.97
CA CYS A 138 -16.84 -19.65 -15.18
C CYS A 138 -17.29 -19.72 -16.66
N GLY A 139 -16.69 -20.61 -17.47
CA GLY A 139 -16.99 -20.77 -18.89
C GLY A 139 -16.18 -19.89 -19.85
N TRP A 140 -15.42 -18.92 -19.35
CA TRP A 140 -14.58 -18.02 -20.15
C TRP A 140 -13.09 -18.39 -20.04
N PRO A 141 -12.27 -18.11 -21.08
CA PRO A 141 -10.84 -18.38 -21.03
C PRO A 141 -10.14 -17.50 -19.98
N ARG A 142 -9.19 -18.07 -19.24
CA ARG A 142 -8.46 -17.39 -18.16
C ARG A 142 -7.87 -16.02 -18.55
N TRP A 143 -7.41 -15.90 -19.80
CA TRP A 143 -6.77 -14.68 -20.29
C TRP A 143 -7.71 -13.48 -20.27
N MET A 144 -9.02 -13.68 -20.40
CA MET A 144 -9.98 -12.59 -20.26
C MET A 144 -10.02 -12.02 -18.86
N PHE A 145 -9.96 -12.86 -17.82
CA PHE A 145 -9.90 -12.36 -16.44
C PHE A 145 -8.60 -11.59 -16.20
N VAL A 146 -7.46 -12.15 -16.63
CA VAL A 146 -6.17 -11.46 -16.55
C VAL A 146 -6.22 -10.10 -17.26
N LEU A 147 -6.77 -10.03 -18.48
CA LEU A 147 -6.89 -8.79 -19.23
C LEU A 147 -7.81 -7.77 -18.55
N VAL A 148 -8.98 -8.19 -18.05
CA VAL A 148 -9.93 -7.31 -17.36
C VAL A 148 -9.33 -6.78 -16.06
N PHE A 149 -8.78 -7.65 -15.22
CA PHE A 149 -8.15 -7.23 -13.95
C PHE A 149 -6.95 -6.32 -14.19
N SER A 150 -6.12 -6.63 -15.19
CA SER A 150 -4.98 -5.78 -15.58
C SER A 150 -5.41 -4.43 -16.13
N ALA A 151 -6.45 -4.37 -16.99
CA ALA A 151 -6.96 -3.13 -17.55
C ALA A 151 -7.61 -2.22 -16.50
N VAL A 152 -8.39 -2.79 -15.57
CA VAL A 152 -8.98 -2.03 -14.47
C VAL A 152 -7.89 -1.53 -13.52
N ALA A 153 -6.88 -2.35 -13.24
CA ALA A 153 -5.74 -1.96 -12.41
C ALA A 153 -4.90 -0.85 -13.05
N SER A 154 -4.64 -0.93 -14.35
CA SER A 154 -3.86 0.08 -15.07
C SER A 154 -4.60 1.41 -15.16
N TYR A 155 -5.90 1.38 -15.46
CA TYR A 155 -6.73 2.58 -15.44
C TYR A 155 -6.82 3.20 -14.03
N GLY A 156 -7.01 2.38 -12.99
CA GLY A 156 -7.04 2.85 -11.61
C GLY A 156 -5.71 3.47 -11.18
N SER A 157 -4.60 2.88 -11.58
CA SER A 157 -3.25 3.41 -11.30
C SER A 157 -3.00 4.73 -12.05
N LEU A 158 -3.41 4.83 -13.31
CA LEU A 158 -3.33 6.06 -14.10
C LEU A 158 -4.16 7.19 -13.45
N LEU A 159 -5.39 6.89 -13.03
CA LEU A 159 -6.25 7.85 -12.33
C LEU A 159 -5.58 8.37 -11.05
N VAL A 160 -4.96 7.50 -10.27
CA VAL A 160 -4.21 7.89 -9.06
C VAL A 160 -3.06 8.83 -9.40
N VAL A 161 -2.30 8.56 -10.47
CA VAL A 161 -1.20 9.43 -10.92
C VAL A 161 -1.73 10.79 -11.38
N CYS A 162 -2.82 10.83 -12.17
CA CYS A 162 -3.44 12.07 -12.61
C CYS A 162 -3.96 12.92 -11.44
N LEU A 163 -4.62 12.28 -10.45
CA LEU A 163 -5.10 12.98 -9.25
C LEU A 163 -3.96 13.54 -8.40
N GLN A 164 -2.84 12.80 -8.28
CA GLN A 164 -1.65 13.30 -7.60
C GLN A 164 -1.04 14.50 -8.33
N PHE A 165 -0.88 14.38 -9.65
CA PHE A 165 -0.35 15.46 -10.48
C PHE A 165 -1.20 16.72 -10.38
N TYR A 166 -2.53 16.59 -10.50
CA TYR A 166 -3.46 17.69 -10.34
C TYR A 166 -3.38 18.32 -8.93
N GLY A 167 -3.35 17.51 -7.88
CA GLY A 167 -3.22 18.01 -6.51
C GLY A 167 -1.93 18.79 -6.27
N HIS A 168 -0.80 18.32 -6.78
CA HIS A 168 0.48 19.04 -6.69
C HIS A 168 0.47 20.33 -7.52
N LEU A 169 -0.14 20.30 -8.71
CA LEU A 169 -0.28 21.47 -9.57
C LEU A 169 -1.13 22.56 -8.89
N SER A 170 -2.30 22.21 -8.35
CA SER A 170 -3.17 23.14 -7.62
C SER A 170 -2.49 23.75 -6.40
N LEU A 171 -1.72 22.96 -5.64
CA LEU A 171 -0.95 23.47 -4.49
C LEU A 171 0.15 24.44 -4.89
N ALA A 172 0.75 24.28 -6.08
CA ALA A 172 1.78 25.19 -6.59
C ALA A 172 1.20 26.53 -7.07
N PHE A 173 -0.03 26.53 -7.62
CA PHE A 173 -0.69 27.75 -8.10
C PHE A 173 -1.38 28.57 -7.01
N LEU A 174 -1.77 27.95 -5.90
CA LEU A 174 -2.42 28.62 -4.76
C LEU A 174 -1.58 29.79 -4.16
N PRO A 175 -0.27 29.65 -3.88
CA PRO A 175 0.54 30.76 -3.39
C PRO A 175 0.80 31.84 -4.45
N LEU A 176 0.83 31.49 -5.74
CA LEU A 176 1.04 32.45 -6.83
C LEU A 176 -0.18 33.38 -6.97
N SER A 177 -1.38 32.81 -6.91
CA SER A 177 -2.63 33.56 -6.95
C SER A 177 -2.86 34.36 -5.66
N PHE A 178 -2.39 33.87 -4.51
CA PHE A 178 -2.37 34.65 -3.26
C PHE A 178 -1.43 35.86 -3.33
N MET A 179 -0.23 35.71 -3.90
CA MET A 179 0.72 36.82 -4.09
C MET A 179 0.18 37.89 -5.03
N GLN A 180 -0.43 37.50 -6.16
CA GLN A 180 -1.07 38.45 -7.08
C GLN A 180 -2.25 39.19 -6.42
N ALA A 181 -3.05 38.50 -5.60
CA ALA A 181 -4.14 39.14 -4.87
C ALA A 181 -3.63 40.14 -3.81
N LEU A 182 -2.48 39.86 -3.19
CA LEU A 182 -1.85 40.75 -2.22
C LEU A 182 -1.28 42.02 -2.88
N GLU A 183 -0.66 41.91 -4.06
CA GLU A 183 -0.17 43.06 -4.83
C GLU A 183 -1.28 44.01 -5.27
N HIS A 184 -2.51 43.52 -5.47
CA HIS A 184 -3.66 44.36 -5.79
C HIS A 184 -4.28 45.06 -4.56
N LEU A 185 -3.85 44.70 -3.35
CA LEU A 185 -4.39 45.20 -2.07
C LEU A 185 -3.46 46.19 -1.36
N ILE A 186 -2.23 46.36 -1.87
CA ILE A 186 -1.21 47.33 -1.41
C ILE A 186 -1.15 48.48 -2.42
#